data_AF-A0A6N2DW69-F1
#
_entry.id   AF-A0A6N2DW69-F1
#
_cell.length_a   1.000
_cell.length_b   1.000
_cell.length_c   1.000
_cell.angle_alpha   90.00
_cell.angle_beta   90.00
_cell.angle_gamma   90.00
#
_symmetry.space_group_name_H-M   'P 1'
#
loop_
_entity.id
_entity.type
_entity.pdbx_description
1 polymer ?
#
loop_
_entity_poly.entity_id
_entity_poly.type
_entity_poly.pdbx_seq_one_letter_code
_entity_poly.pdbx_strand_id
1 'polypeptide(L)'
;MNGHRHRGRLNGAAMAVAVVVAAGLSVAASADTAVESLPRLAVDPAGITVSGISSGGYMATHVHVAHSATVAGAAVIAAGPYHCAGDGYPRNLYRALNVCMNVEDWIPFLGPPELPRLVAETRRQAAAGAIDDPANLVDDRVFLFSGTFDRLVPTAVVATVGDYYETWLPPESVVTVNSVPAGHAMATDGFGNVCTSSEHPWVNDCGYDTAGELLAHLYPPLADPVEPDGTLLAFDQTEFAEDVAAISLNAVGFAYIPTVCAEGATCRLHVAFHGCRQHHDAIGDAFYRGAGYNRWAEANAIIVLYPQTAPLERSLLGISLMWPNPRACWDWWGFTGPDVHLKSGAQIRAVKAMIDRVAGVD
;
A
#
# COMPACT_ATOMS: atom_id res chain seq x y z
N MET A 1 38.74 46.59 55.11
CA MET A 1 39.62 46.21 56.24
C MET A 1 38.83 45.31 57.18
N ASN A 2 39.37 44.11 57.46
CA ASN A 2 39.05 43.14 58.54
C ASN A 2 37.57 42.94 58.91
N GLY A 3 36.90 41.80 58.68
CA GLY A 3 37.35 40.42 58.71
C GLY A 3 37.03 39.80 60.07
N HIS A 4 35.99 38.96 60.16
CA HIS A 4 35.84 37.98 61.23
C HIS A 4 35.22 36.67 60.70
N ARG A 5 35.98 35.59 60.91
CA ARG A 5 35.65 34.19 60.66
C ARG A 5 34.77 33.67 61.81
N HIS A 6 33.94 32.66 61.55
CA HIS A 6 34.16 31.35 62.17
C HIS A 6 33.35 30.23 61.49
N ARG A 7 34.04 29.11 61.31
CA ARG A 7 33.58 27.82 60.77
C ARG A 7 32.72 27.08 61.81
N GLY A 8 31.72 26.35 61.33
CA GLY A 8 31.12 25.22 62.05
C GLY A 8 30.88 24.06 61.06
N ARG A 9 31.43 22.88 61.37
CA ARG A 9 31.16 21.64 60.64
C ARG A 9 30.92 20.51 61.66
N LEU A 10 29.84 19.76 61.40
CA LEU A 10 29.64 18.30 61.60
C LEU A 10 29.42 17.76 63.04
N ASN A 11 28.21 17.24 63.33
CA ASN A 11 27.82 15.82 63.23
C ASN A 11 26.80 15.34 64.30
N GLY A 12 25.90 14.45 63.88
CA GLY A 12 25.00 13.62 64.70
C GLY A 12 23.52 13.94 64.45
N ALA A 13 22.59 13.02 64.17
CA ALA A 13 22.58 11.56 64.24
C ALA A 13 21.51 11.00 63.28
N ALA A 14 21.65 9.72 62.94
CA ALA A 14 20.83 8.97 62.00
C ALA A 14 19.42 8.64 62.52
N MET A 15 18.45 8.62 61.60
CA MET A 15 17.18 7.93 61.79
C MET A 15 16.87 7.16 60.49
N ALA A 16 16.85 5.83 60.59
CA ALA A 16 16.58 4.93 59.48
C ALA A 16 15.07 4.88 59.21
N VAL A 17 14.67 5.15 57.97
CA VAL A 17 13.33 4.86 57.44
C VAL A 17 13.51 3.90 56.28
N ALA A 18 13.05 2.66 56.45
CA ALA A 18 13.00 1.66 55.40
C ALA A 18 11.83 1.98 54.46
N VAL A 19 12.15 2.41 53.22
CA VAL A 19 11.17 2.50 52.13
C VAL A 19 11.31 1.24 51.29
N VAL A 20 10.33 0.34 51.39
CA VAL A 20 10.17 -0.79 50.48
C VAL A 20 9.62 -0.23 49.16
N VAL A 21 10.49 -0.07 48.16
CA VAL A 21 10.07 0.23 46.79
C VAL A 21 9.70 -1.10 46.13
N ALA A 22 8.41 -1.44 46.15
CA ALA A 22 7.88 -2.49 45.29
C ALA A 22 7.83 -1.95 43.85
N ALA A 23 8.89 -2.20 43.07
CA ALA A 23 8.87 -1.98 41.64
C ALA A 23 8.01 -3.07 40.99
N GLY A 24 6.70 -2.83 40.89
CA GLY A 24 5.82 -3.61 40.04
C GLY A 24 6.13 -3.31 38.58
N LEU A 25 6.95 -4.15 37.93
CA LEU A 25 7.02 -4.19 36.48
C LEU A 25 5.68 -4.73 35.97
N SER A 26 4.82 -3.82 35.53
CA SER A 26 3.66 -4.16 34.70
C SER A 26 4.20 -4.54 33.33
N VAL A 27 4.35 -5.85 33.08
CA VAL A 27 4.51 -6.36 31.72
C VAL A 27 3.16 -6.12 31.04
N ALA A 28 3.10 -5.13 30.16
CA ALA A 28 1.99 -5.02 29.21
C ALA A 28 2.04 -6.30 28.36
N ALA A 29 1.07 -7.18 28.56
CA ALA A 29 0.86 -8.30 27.65
C ALA A 29 0.50 -7.69 26.28
N SER A 30 1.33 -7.93 25.28
CA SER A 30 0.94 -7.73 23.89
C SER A 30 -0.33 -8.53 23.66
N ALA A 31 -1.43 -7.87 23.33
CA ALA A 31 -2.61 -8.56 22.85
C ALA A 31 -2.20 -9.24 21.54
N ASP A 32 -2.10 -10.57 21.52
CA ASP A 32 -2.08 -11.33 20.28
C ASP A 32 -3.35 -10.95 19.52
N THR A 33 -3.20 -10.17 18.44
CA THR A 33 -4.29 -9.96 17.48
C THR A 33 -4.65 -11.35 16.95
N ALA A 34 -5.81 -11.85 17.39
CA ALA A 34 -6.34 -13.11 16.88
C ALA A 34 -6.50 -12.97 15.36
N VAL A 35 -5.77 -13.81 14.62
CA VAL A 35 -5.85 -13.86 13.16
C VAL A 35 -7.04 -14.75 12.81
N GLU A 36 -7.96 -14.20 12.01
CA GLU A 36 -9.19 -14.90 11.62
C GLU A 36 -9.13 -15.33 10.14
N SER A 37 -10.04 -16.22 9.72
CA SER A 37 -10.20 -16.47 8.28
C SER A 37 -10.87 -15.27 7.60
N LEU A 38 -10.42 -14.92 6.39
CA LEU A 38 -11.05 -13.86 5.61
C LEU A 38 -12.49 -14.27 5.25
N PRO A 39 -13.52 -13.50 5.65
CA PRO A 39 -14.91 -13.88 5.46
C PRO A 39 -15.33 -13.74 4.00
N ARG A 40 -16.37 -14.48 3.63
CA ARG A 40 -17.14 -14.24 2.40
C ARG A 40 -18.24 -13.25 2.70
N LEU A 41 -18.39 -12.22 1.88
CA LEU A 41 -19.38 -11.16 2.04
C LEU A 41 -20.18 -11.00 0.74
N ALA A 42 -21.32 -10.32 0.81
CA ALA A 42 -22.09 -9.99 -0.39
C ALA A 42 -21.42 -8.81 -1.10
N VAL A 43 -20.61 -9.09 -2.13
CA VAL A 43 -19.96 -8.06 -2.94
C VAL A 43 -20.64 -7.94 -4.30
N ASP A 44 -20.92 -6.71 -4.73
CA ASP A 44 -21.27 -6.42 -6.12
C ASP A 44 -20.04 -6.66 -7.01
N PRO A 45 -20.07 -7.64 -7.93
CA PRO A 45 -18.92 -7.96 -8.78
C PRO A 45 -18.53 -6.82 -9.72
N ALA A 46 -19.43 -5.88 -10.02
CA ALA A 46 -19.09 -4.67 -10.79
C ALA A 46 -18.42 -3.57 -9.93
N GLY A 47 -18.40 -3.75 -8.61
CA GLY A 47 -17.95 -2.77 -7.63
C GLY A 47 -16.55 -3.01 -7.07
N ILE A 48 -15.71 -3.82 -7.74
CA ILE A 48 -14.36 -4.15 -7.27
C ILE A 48 -13.35 -3.17 -7.87
N THR A 49 -12.61 -2.43 -7.05
CA THR A 49 -11.55 -1.53 -7.52
C THR A 49 -10.28 -1.69 -6.68
N VAL A 50 -9.17 -1.14 -7.16
CA VAL A 50 -7.89 -1.22 -6.46
C VAL A 50 -7.22 0.14 -6.34
N SER A 51 -6.38 0.34 -5.35
CA SER A 51 -5.49 1.49 -5.27
C SER A 51 -4.16 1.12 -4.63
N GLY A 52 -3.16 1.96 -4.80
CA GLY A 52 -1.97 1.84 -3.99
C GLY A 52 -0.98 2.96 -4.17
N ILE A 53 -0.04 3.01 -3.23
CA ILE A 53 1.07 3.96 -3.25
C ILE A 53 2.40 3.26 -3.53
N SER A 54 3.30 3.91 -4.29
CA SER A 54 4.66 3.43 -4.51
C SER A 54 4.65 2.03 -5.14
N SER A 55 5.37 1.04 -4.58
CA SER A 55 5.26 -0.35 -5.03
C SER A 55 3.84 -0.90 -5.01
N GLY A 56 2.99 -0.46 -4.07
CA GLY A 56 1.57 -0.78 -4.05
C GLY A 56 0.79 -0.17 -5.21
N GLY A 57 1.16 1.02 -5.70
CA GLY A 57 0.57 1.62 -6.89
C GLY A 57 0.97 0.89 -8.18
N TYR A 58 2.20 0.38 -8.24
CA TYR A 58 2.61 -0.54 -9.31
C TYR A 58 1.80 -1.84 -9.27
N MET A 59 1.60 -2.42 -8.08
CA MET A 59 0.76 -3.61 -7.90
C MET A 59 -0.70 -3.34 -8.28
N ALA A 60 -1.26 -2.20 -7.88
CA ALA A 60 -2.61 -1.78 -8.28
C ALA A 60 -2.76 -1.77 -9.81
N THR A 61 -1.78 -1.20 -10.50
CA THR A 61 -1.76 -1.17 -11.97
C THR A 61 -1.64 -2.58 -12.56
N HIS A 62 -0.82 -3.46 -11.97
CA HIS A 62 -0.67 -4.84 -12.43
C HIS A 62 -1.95 -5.67 -12.21
N VAL A 63 -2.56 -5.61 -11.04
CA VAL A 63 -3.82 -6.31 -10.72
C VAL A 63 -4.95 -5.80 -11.61
N HIS A 64 -5.09 -4.48 -11.77
CA HIS A 64 -6.12 -3.89 -12.61
C HIS A 64 -6.02 -4.36 -14.06
N VAL A 65 -4.83 -4.30 -14.67
CA VAL A 65 -4.63 -4.74 -16.06
C VAL A 65 -4.70 -6.25 -16.21
N ALA A 66 -4.14 -7.01 -15.27
CA ALA A 66 -4.16 -8.48 -15.33
C ALA A 66 -5.58 -9.06 -15.20
N HIS A 67 -6.43 -8.41 -14.40
CA HIS A 67 -7.76 -8.86 -14.03
C HIS A 67 -8.87 -7.84 -14.38
N SER A 68 -8.72 -7.10 -15.48
CA SER A 68 -9.65 -6.04 -15.91
C SER A 68 -11.07 -6.54 -16.19
N ALA A 69 -11.31 -7.84 -16.35
CA ALA A 69 -12.67 -8.38 -16.43
C ALA A 69 -13.40 -8.37 -15.06
N THR A 70 -12.66 -8.22 -13.96
CA THR A 70 -13.19 -8.28 -12.59
C THR A 70 -12.90 -7.03 -11.77
N VAL A 71 -11.87 -6.25 -12.12
CA VAL A 71 -11.48 -5.03 -11.42
C VAL A 71 -11.87 -3.84 -12.30
N ALA A 72 -12.83 -3.04 -11.85
CA ALA A 72 -13.52 -2.00 -12.61
C ALA A 72 -12.89 -0.59 -12.49
N GLY A 73 -11.63 -0.51 -12.03
CA GLY A 73 -10.95 0.77 -11.85
C GLY A 73 -9.76 0.71 -10.91
N ALA A 74 -8.89 1.71 -11.02
CA ALA A 74 -7.68 1.81 -10.21
C ALA A 74 -7.31 3.22 -9.78
N ALA A 75 -6.68 3.35 -8.62
CA ALA A 75 -5.96 4.56 -8.24
C ALA A 75 -4.45 4.31 -8.06
N VAL A 76 -3.63 5.16 -8.68
CA VAL A 76 -2.17 5.00 -8.72
C VAL A 76 -1.51 6.23 -8.10
N ILE A 77 -0.94 6.05 -6.91
CA ILE A 77 -0.38 7.14 -6.08
C ILE A 77 1.14 7.02 -6.11
N ALA A 78 1.85 8.03 -6.62
CA ALA A 78 3.30 8.08 -6.64
C ALA A 78 3.96 6.78 -7.15
N ALA A 79 3.47 6.26 -8.28
CA ALA A 79 3.92 5.01 -8.87
C ALA A 79 3.95 5.10 -10.40
N GLY A 80 4.17 3.98 -11.08
CA GLY A 80 4.36 3.95 -12.53
C GLY A 80 3.53 2.88 -13.24
N PRO A 81 3.64 2.84 -14.58
CA PRO A 81 2.70 2.12 -15.42
C PRO A 81 2.93 0.60 -15.41
N TYR A 82 1.96 -0.12 -15.98
CA TYR A 82 2.01 -1.57 -16.15
C TYR A 82 3.33 -2.01 -16.80
N HIS A 83 3.97 -3.05 -16.23
CA HIS A 83 5.24 -3.59 -16.73
C HIS A 83 6.38 -2.56 -16.86
N CYS A 84 6.37 -1.47 -16.06
CA CYS A 84 7.40 -0.44 -16.15
C CYS A 84 8.83 -1.02 -16.00
N ALA A 85 9.09 -1.75 -14.91
CA ALA A 85 10.41 -2.34 -14.67
C ALA A 85 10.73 -3.42 -15.71
N GLY A 86 9.72 -4.17 -16.16
CA GLY A 86 9.89 -5.44 -16.85
C GLY A 86 9.87 -6.62 -15.88
N ASP A 87 10.17 -7.81 -16.38
CA ASP A 87 10.04 -9.11 -15.72
C ASP A 87 11.37 -9.87 -15.52
N GLY A 88 12.45 -9.43 -16.16
CA GLY A 88 13.70 -10.17 -16.26
C GLY A 88 14.68 -10.06 -15.09
N TYR A 89 14.23 -10.14 -13.82
CA TYR A 89 15.12 -10.05 -12.65
C TYR A 89 16.30 -11.05 -12.75
N PRO A 90 17.54 -10.64 -12.43
CA PRO A 90 17.96 -9.34 -11.88
C PRO A 90 18.24 -8.23 -12.90
N ARG A 91 18.11 -8.49 -14.21
CA ARG A 91 18.53 -7.54 -15.27
C ARG A 91 17.69 -6.27 -15.31
N ASN A 92 16.41 -6.38 -15.01
CA ASN A 92 15.46 -5.27 -15.01
C ASN A 92 15.56 -4.36 -13.76
N LEU A 93 16.34 -4.73 -12.74
CA LEU A 93 16.51 -3.91 -11.53
C LEU A 93 17.07 -2.51 -11.87
N TYR A 94 17.98 -2.43 -12.84
CA TYR A 94 18.49 -1.15 -13.32
C TYR A 94 17.38 -0.24 -13.87
N ARG A 95 16.44 -0.83 -14.63
CA ARG A 95 15.29 -0.11 -15.17
C ARG A 95 14.30 0.29 -14.06
N ALA A 96 14.03 -0.60 -13.12
CA ALA A 96 13.22 -0.31 -11.94
C ALA A 96 13.74 0.94 -11.20
N LEU A 97 15.05 0.99 -10.93
CA LEU A 97 15.66 2.04 -10.10
C LEU A 97 15.97 3.36 -10.83
N ASN A 98 16.04 3.38 -12.17
CA ASN A 98 16.49 4.57 -12.91
C ASN A 98 15.54 5.05 -14.02
N VAL A 99 14.58 4.22 -14.45
CA VAL A 99 13.58 4.59 -15.48
C VAL A 99 12.20 4.75 -14.84
N CYS A 100 11.87 3.85 -13.92
CA CYS A 100 10.59 3.82 -13.22
C CYS A 100 10.61 4.58 -11.89
N MET A 101 11.80 4.85 -11.37
CA MET A 101 12.04 5.59 -10.14
C MET A 101 13.34 6.38 -10.28
N ASN A 102 13.60 7.28 -9.35
CA ASN A 102 14.83 8.03 -9.21
C ASN A 102 15.41 7.77 -7.80
N VAL A 103 16.08 6.62 -7.63
CA VAL A 103 16.42 6.11 -6.29
C VAL A 103 17.76 6.64 -5.77
N GLU A 104 18.58 7.26 -6.62
CA GLU A 104 19.91 7.76 -6.27
C GLU A 104 20.19 9.09 -6.97
N ASP A 105 20.37 10.18 -6.21
CA ASP A 105 20.59 11.53 -6.77
C ASP A 105 21.85 11.65 -7.66
N TRP A 106 22.79 10.70 -7.55
CA TRP A 106 24.03 10.67 -8.33
C TRP A 106 23.97 9.76 -9.57
N ILE A 107 22.92 8.95 -9.71
CA ILE A 107 22.65 8.21 -10.95
C ILE A 107 21.60 9.00 -11.74
N PRO A 108 21.85 9.37 -13.01
CA PRO A 108 20.87 10.10 -13.79
C PRO A 108 19.56 9.32 -13.91
N PHE A 109 18.44 9.98 -13.62
CA PHE A 109 17.12 9.50 -14.03
C PHE A 109 17.09 9.38 -15.55
N LEU A 110 16.84 8.16 -16.04
CA LEU A 110 16.81 7.79 -17.46
C LEU A 110 15.39 7.59 -18.00
N GLY A 111 14.38 7.84 -17.16
CA GLY A 111 12.98 7.78 -17.56
C GLY A 111 12.51 9.07 -18.27
N PRO A 112 11.18 9.19 -18.49
CA PRO A 112 10.14 8.23 -18.12
C PRO A 112 10.17 6.93 -18.97
N PRO A 113 9.45 5.87 -18.56
CA PRO A 113 9.33 4.65 -19.36
C PRO A 113 8.67 4.91 -20.73
N GLU A 114 9.12 4.21 -21.76
CA GLU A 114 8.58 4.37 -23.12
C GLU A 114 7.17 3.76 -23.26
N LEU A 115 6.14 4.60 -23.45
CA LEU A 115 4.76 4.18 -23.65
C LEU A 115 4.57 3.06 -24.72
N PRO A 116 5.17 3.12 -25.93
CA PRO A 116 4.97 2.08 -26.93
C PRO A 116 5.40 0.68 -26.48
N ARG A 117 6.44 0.58 -25.65
CA ARG A 117 6.90 -0.70 -25.07
C ARG A 117 5.84 -1.27 -24.12
N LEU A 118 5.23 -0.42 -23.30
CA LEU A 118 4.23 -0.82 -22.31
C LEU A 118 2.96 -1.30 -23.01
N VAL A 119 2.46 -0.54 -24.00
CA VAL A 119 1.29 -0.89 -24.81
C VAL A 119 1.52 -2.18 -25.60
N ALA A 120 2.70 -2.36 -26.20
CA ALA A 120 3.05 -3.57 -26.94
C ALA A 120 3.09 -4.81 -26.01
N GLU A 121 3.63 -4.67 -24.80
CA GLU A 121 3.59 -5.73 -23.80
C GLU A 121 2.15 -6.13 -23.47
N THR A 122 1.31 -5.15 -23.12
CA THR A 122 -0.09 -5.41 -22.74
C THR A 122 -0.83 -6.15 -23.84
N ARG A 123 -0.72 -5.70 -25.10
CA ARG A 123 -1.33 -6.40 -26.24
C ARG A 123 -0.81 -7.83 -26.42
N ARG A 124 0.50 -8.04 -26.24
CA ARG A 124 1.12 -9.35 -26.37
C ARG A 124 0.59 -10.32 -25.31
N GLN A 125 0.50 -9.89 -24.06
CA GLN A 125 0.04 -10.73 -22.95
C GLN A 125 -1.47 -10.97 -23.01
N ALA A 126 -2.26 -10.00 -23.47
CA ALA A 126 -3.69 -10.17 -23.73
C ALA A 126 -3.92 -11.20 -24.85
N ALA A 127 -3.18 -11.09 -25.96
CA ALA A 127 -3.24 -12.06 -27.06
C ALA A 127 -2.81 -13.48 -26.63
N ALA A 128 -1.95 -13.60 -25.62
CA ALA A 128 -1.55 -14.87 -25.03
C ALA A 128 -2.53 -15.40 -23.96
N GLY A 129 -3.57 -14.63 -23.58
CA GLY A 129 -4.48 -14.96 -22.49
C GLY A 129 -3.87 -14.88 -21.08
N ALA A 130 -2.66 -14.32 -20.97
CA ALA A 130 -1.94 -14.19 -19.69
C ALA A 130 -2.44 -13.02 -18.83
N ILE A 131 -3.15 -12.07 -19.46
CA ILE A 131 -3.96 -11.03 -18.82
C ILE A 131 -5.35 -10.98 -19.49
N ASP A 132 -6.27 -10.22 -18.92
CA ASP A 132 -7.56 -9.94 -19.55
C ASP A 132 -7.41 -9.04 -20.80
N ASP A 133 -8.44 -9.04 -21.64
CA ASP A 133 -8.49 -8.16 -22.81
C ASP A 133 -8.54 -6.69 -22.35
N PRO A 134 -7.63 -5.81 -22.81
CA PRO A 134 -7.70 -4.37 -22.52
C PRO A 134 -9.00 -3.70 -22.97
N ALA A 135 -9.80 -4.34 -23.83
CA ALA A 135 -11.15 -3.90 -24.14
C ALA A 135 -12.06 -3.84 -22.91
N ASN A 136 -11.78 -4.64 -21.87
CA ASN A 136 -12.51 -4.56 -20.60
C ASN A 136 -12.24 -3.26 -19.84
N LEU A 137 -11.12 -2.58 -20.13
CA LEU A 137 -10.78 -1.32 -19.46
C LEU A 137 -11.66 -0.15 -19.92
N VAL A 138 -12.40 -0.26 -21.03
CA VAL A 138 -13.02 0.89 -21.72
C VAL A 138 -13.99 1.70 -20.85
N ASP A 139 -14.66 1.05 -19.89
CA ASP A 139 -15.64 1.66 -19.00
C ASP A 139 -15.07 1.95 -17.58
N ASP A 140 -13.79 1.66 -17.36
CA ASP A 140 -13.14 1.83 -16.06
C ASP A 140 -12.84 3.31 -15.76
N ARG A 141 -12.51 3.56 -14.50
CA ARG A 141 -12.07 4.87 -14.03
C ARG A 141 -10.71 4.77 -13.38
N VAL A 142 -9.86 5.77 -13.63
CA VAL A 142 -8.50 5.82 -13.11
C VAL A 142 -8.21 7.15 -12.43
N PHE A 143 -7.72 7.08 -11.20
CA PHE A 143 -7.26 8.25 -10.43
C PHE A 143 -5.74 8.21 -10.26
N LEU A 144 -5.06 9.30 -10.55
CA LEU A 144 -3.61 9.41 -10.45
C LEU A 144 -3.23 10.52 -9.47
N PHE A 145 -2.27 10.25 -8.59
CA PHE A 145 -1.73 11.25 -7.67
C PHE A 145 -0.21 11.31 -7.77
N SER A 146 0.34 12.52 -7.87
CA SER A 146 1.78 12.78 -7.83
C SER A 146 2.07 14.03 -7.01
N GLY A 147 2.81 13.88 -5.90
CA GLY A 147 3.19 15.01 -5.08
C GLY A 147 4.31 15.84 -5.73
N THR A 148 4.24 17.17 -5.65
CA THR A 148 5.26 18.04 -6.26
C THR A 148 6.62 18.00 -5.54
N PHE A 149 6.68 17.40 -4.34
CA PHE A 149 7.90 17.20 -3.56
C PHE A 149 8.38 15.74 -3.61
N ASP A 150 7.71 14.87 -4.36
CA ASP A 150 8.18 13.50 -4.58
C ASP A 150 9.42 13.51 -5.49
N ARG A 151 10.57 13.10 -4.93
CA ARG A 151 11.83 12.93 -5.65
C ARG A 151 12.15 11.49 -5.99
N LEU A 152 11.40 10.54 -5.43
CA LEU A 152 11.64 9.12 -5.57
C LEU A 152 10.90 8.55 -6.78
N VAL A 153 9.68 9.00 -7.04
CA VAL A 153 8.92 8.71 -8.26
C VAL A 153 8.60 10.02 -8.95
N PRO A 154 9.42 10.43 -9.94
CA PRO A 154 9.22 11.70 -10.64
C PRO A 154 7.82 11.81 -11.26
N THR A 155 7.25 13.03 -11.28
CA THR A 155 5.94 13.32 -11.88
C THR A 155 5.81 12.84 -13.33
N ALA A 156 6.92 12.83 -14.09
CA ALA A 156 6.96 12.31 -15.44
C ALA A 156 6.64 10.81 -15.53
N VAL A 157 6.96 10.01 -14.49
CA VAL A 157 6.59 8.59 -14.43
C VAL A 157 5.08 8.44 -14.23
N VAL A 158 4.49 9.22 -13.32
CA VAL A 158 3.03 9.23 -13.09
C VAL A 158 2.28 9.75 -14.32
N ALA A 159 2.82 10.76 -15.01
CA ALA A 159 2.25 11.23 -16.28
C ALA A 159 2.17 10.10 -17.33
N THR A 160 3.20 9.24 -17.42
CA THR A 160 3.14 8.07 -18.31
C THR A 160 2.10 7.03 -17.88
N VAL A 161 1.69 6.99 -16.60
CA VAL A 161 0.53 6.18 -16.18
C VAL A 161 -0.74 6.72 -16.83
N GLY A 162 -0.92 8.04 -16.86
CA GLY A 162 -2.00 8.72 -17.58
C GLY A 162 -2.00 8.36 -19.05
N ASP A 163 -0.88 8.59 -19.75
CA ASP A 163 -0.75 8.27 -21.17
C ASP A 163 -1.01 6.77 -21.47
N TYR A 164 -0.60 5.89 -20.55
CA TYR A 164 -0.85 4.45 -20.67
C TYR A 164 -2.34 4.11 -20.58
N TYR A 165 -3.05 4.68 -19.61
CA TYR A 165 -4.47 4.42 -19.44
C TYR A 165 -5.32 5.06 -20.54
N GLU A 166 -5.00 6.28 -20.97
CA GLU A 166 -5.66 6.97 -22.10
C GLU A 166 -5.49 6.25 -23.45
N THR A 167 -4.62 5.24 -23.54
CA THR A 167 -4.55 4.34 -24.71
C THR A 167 -5.81 3.45 -24.83
N TRP A 168 -6.48 3.17 -23.70
CA TRP A 168 -7.61 2.24 -23.59
C TRP A 168 -8.89 2.93 -23.13
N LEU A 169 -8.73 4.02 -22.36
CA LEU A 169 -9.79 4.79 -21.74
C LEU A 169 -10.04 6.11 -22.47
N PRO A 170 -11.26 6.64 -22.44
CA PRO A 170 -11.49 8.02 -22.81
C PRO A 170 -10.83 8.96 -21.78
N PRO A 171 -10.29 10.13 -22.18
CA PRO A 171 -9.54 11.00 -21.27
C PRO A 171 -10.31 11.43 -20.01
N GLU A 172 -11.64 11.58 -20.09
CA GLU A 172 -12.49 11.93 -18.95
C GLU A 172 -12.56 10.84 -17.86
N SER A 173 -12.20 9.60 -18.18
CA SER A 173 -12.10 8.51 -17.20
C SER A 173 -10.81 8.57 -16.37
N VAL A 174 -9.84 9.40 -16.76
CA VAL A 174 -8.54 9.54 -16.08
C VAL A 174 -8.45 10.90 -15.39
N VAL A 175 -8.42 10.91 -14.06
CA VAL A 175 -8.19 12.12 -13.25
C VAL A 175 -6.77 12.11 -12.74
N THR A 176 -6.04 13.23 -12.91
CA THR A 176 -4.68 13.39 -12.38
C THR A 176 -4.60 14.58 -11.43
N VAL A 177 -4.05 14.34 -10.24
CA VAL A 177 -3.75 15.34 -9.23
C VAL A 177 -2.24 15.43 -9.05
N ASN A 178 -1.66 16.55 -9.47
CA ASN A 178 -0.22 16.78 -9.45
C ASN A 178 0.18 18.15 -8.86
N SER A 179 -0.72 18.78 -8.12
CA SER A 179 -0.56 20.14 -7.57
C SER A 179 -0.30 20.17 -6.07
N VAL A 180 -0.49 19.05 -5.36
CA VAL A 180 -0.33 18.96 -3.91
C VAL A 180 1.17 18.90 -3.55
N PRO A 181 1.66 19.69 -2.59
CA PRO A 181 3.07 19.71 -2.19
C PRO A 181 3.48 18.51 -1.33
N ALA A 182 3.05 17.31 -1.72
CA ALA A 182 3.35 16.07 -1.04
C ALA A 182 4.73 15.53 -1.43
N GLY A 183 5.45 14.98 -0.45
CA GLY A 183 6.59 14.10 -0.70
C GLY A 183 6.16 12.70 -1.15
N HIS A 184 7.07 11.73 -1.15
CA HIS A 184 6.76 10.33 -1.46
C HIS A 184 6.08 9.64 -0.26
N ALA A 185 4.80 9.92 -0.09
CA ALA A 185 3.97 9.44 1.02
C ALA A 185 2.49 9.46 0.65
N MET A 186 1.68 8.69 1.38
CA MET A 186 0.23 8.74 1.27
C MET A 186 -0.26 10.07 1.83
N ALA A 187 -0.76 10.94 0.98
CA ALA A 187 -1.32 12.22 1.40
C ALA A 187 -2.71 12.02 2.01
N THR A 188 -2.90 12.53 3.22
CA THR A 188 -4.15 12.46 3.96
C THR A 188 -4.60 13.86 4.38
N ASP A 189 -5.80 13.93 4.95
CA ASP A 189 -6.33 15.10 5.62
C ASP A 189 -6.40 14.81 7.13
N GLY A 190 -5.42 15.31 7.89
CA GLY A 190 -5.40 15.24 9.36
C GLY A 190 -4.57 14.13 10.01
N PHE A 191 -3.77 13.33 9.27
CA PHE A 191 -2.92 12.29 9.86
C PHE A 191 -1.53 12.13 9.20
N GLY A 192 -0.49 12.05 10.03
CA GLY A 192 0.86 11.68 9.60
C GLY A 192 1.88 12.81 9.72
N ASN A 193 2.98 12.69 8.97
CA ASN A 193 4.06 13.69 8.94
C ASN A 193 3.62 14.97 8.21
N VAL A 194 4.48 16.00 8.22
CA VAL A 194 4.32 17.17 7.36
C VAL A 194 4.28 16.79 5.88
N CYS A 195 3.40 17.41 5.09
CA CYS A 195 3.12 17.05 3.70
C CYS A 195 4.35 16.83 2.80
N THR A 196 5.36 17.70 2.90
CA THR A 196 6.56 17.63 2.05
C THR A 196 7.54 16.50 2.43
N SER A 197 7.28 15.75 3.50
CA SER A 197 8.16 14.69 4.02
C SER A 197 8.13 13.44 3.13
N SER A 198 9.24 12.69 3.08
CA SER A 198 9.31 11.34 2.48
C SER A 198 9.88 10.33 3.48
N GLU A 199 9.50 10.50 4.75
CA GLU A 199 10.01 9.75 5.89
C GLU A 199 8.97 8.77 6.46
N HIS A 200 9.44 7.82 7.27
CA HIS A 200 8.57 6.92 8.06
C HIS A 200 7.49 7.72 8.83
N PRO A 201 6.21 7.31 8.82
CA PRO A 201 5.63 6.07 8.26
C PRO A 201 5.15 6.18 6.79
N TRP A 202 5.63 7.18 6.04
CA TRP A 202 5.23 7.46 4.64
C TRP A 202 3.73 7.72 4.48
N VAL A 203 3.13 8.31 5.52
CA VAL A 203 1.77 8.86 5.53
C VAL A 203 1.91 10.28 6.04
N ASN A 204 1.35 11.25 5.30
CA ASN A 204 1.52 12.66 5.59
C ASN A 204 0.18 13.39 5.66
N ASP A 205 0.07 14.31 6.60
CA ASP A 205 -1.01 15.27 6.65
C ASP A 205 -0.72 16.38 5.65
N CYS A 206 -1.51 16.38 4.58
CA CYS A 206 -1.39 17.31 3.46
C CYS A 206 -2.55 18.29 3.37
N GLY A 207 -3.55 18.19 4.25
CA GLY A 207 -4.84 18.85 4.05
C GLY A 207 -5.49 18.44 2.73
N TYR A 208 -5.19 17.23 2.24
CA TYR A 208 -5.69 16.69 0.98
C TYR A 208 -6.12 15.25 1.16
N ASP A 209 -7.40 15.01 0.97
CA ASP A 209 -8.03 13.71 1.19
C ASP A 209 -7.88 12.78 -0.03
N THR A 210 -6.68 12.21 -0.21
CA THR A 210 -6.44 11.33 -1.38
C THR A 210 -7.40 10.14 -1.42
N ALA A 211 -7.71 9.53 -0.27
CA ALA A 211 -8.62 8.39 -0.21
C ALA A 211 -10.06 8.79 -0.59
N GLY A 212 -10.55 9.94 -0.13
CA GLY A 212 -11.86 10.45 -0.52
C GLY A 212 -11.95 10.78 -2.00
N GLU A 213 -10.98 11.53 -2.51
CA GLU A 213 -10.94 11.98 -3.91
C GLU A 213 -10.85 10.79 -4.88
N LEU A 214 -9.99 9.80 -4.57
CA LEU A 214 -9.88 8.61 -5.41
C LEU A 214 -11.16 7.77 -5.36
N LEU A 215 -11.76 7.57 -4.18
CA LEU A 215 -12.97 6.78 -4.07
C LEU A 215 -14.15 7.50 -4.76
N ALA A 216 -14.24 8.83 -4.68
CA ALA A 216 -15.30 9.60 -5.32
C ALA A 216 -15.23 9.48 -6.85
N HIS A 217 -14.02 9.42 -7.40
CA HIS A 217 -13.81 9.18 -8.83
C HIS A 217 -14.17 7.74 -9.22
N LEU A 218 -13.74 6.74 -8.44
CA LEU A 218 -13.97 5.33 -8.74
C LEU A 218 -15.43 4.88 -8.51
N TYR A 219 -16.16 5.54 -7.61
CA TYR A 219 -17.48 5.12 -7.14
C TYR A 219 -18.55 6.24 -7.13
N PRO A 220 -18.77 6.98 -8.24
CA PRO A 220 -19.66 8.14 -8.21
C PRO A 220 -21.15 7.74 -8.14
N PRO A 221 -21.99 8.41 -7.32
CA PRO A 221 -21.65 9.37 -6.25
C PRO A 221 -21.34 8.69 -4.90
N LEU A 222 -20.52 9.35 -4.07
CA LEU A 222 -20.30 8.99 -2.65
C LEU A 222 -21.06 9.92 -1.70
N ALA A 223 -21.56 9.35 -0.60
CA ALA A 223 -22.01 10.08 0.58
C ALA A 223 -20.81 10.60 1.38
N ASP A 224 -21.05 11.68 2.14
CA ASP A 224 -20.05 12.27 3.04
C ASP A 224 -19.50 11.25 4.05
N PRO A 225 -18.21 11.34 4.39
CA PRO A 225 -17.53 10.39 5.27
C PRO A 225 -18.08 10.47 6.70
N VAL A 226 -18.10 9.32 7.39
CA VAL A 226 -18.55 9.20 8.79
C VAL A 226 -17.45 8.60 9.66
N GLU A 227 -17.60 8.67 10.97
CA GLU A 227 -16.68 7.97 11.88
C GLU A 227 -16.74 6.46 11.62
N PRO A 228 -15.59 5.77 11.46
CA PRO A 228 -15.56 4.35 11.16
C PRO A 228 -15.93 3.52 12.41
N ASP A 229 -17.14 2.97 12.44
CA ASP A 229 -17.66 2.10 13.50
C ASP A 229 -17.67 0.60 13.12
N GLY A 230 -17.23 0.29 11.90
CA GLY A 230 -17.14 -1.08 11.38
C GLY A 230 -15.99 -1.90 11.97
N THR A 231 -15.90 -3.15 11.54
CA THR A 231 -14.90 -4.09 12.03
C THR A 231 -13.60 -3.97 11.25
N LEU A 232 -12.50 -3.72 11.95
CA LEU A 232 -11.15 -3.87 11.40
C LEU A 232 -10.60 -5.26 11.76
N LEU A 233 -10.64 -6.16 10.80
CA LEU A 233 -10.27 -7.57 10.90
C LEU A 233 -8.79 -7.77 10.55
N ALA A 234 -8.07 -8.56 11.34
CA ALA A 234 -6.79 -9.16 10.94
C ALA A 234 -7.07 -10.58 10.43
N PHE A 235 -6.60 -10.92 9.22
CA PHE A 235 -6.89 -12.21 8.58
C PHE A 235 -5.65 -12.99 8.14
N ASP A 236 -5.77 -14.30 8.06
CA ASP A 236 -4.70 -15.23 7.69
C ASP A 236 -4.45 -15.19 6.18
N GLN A 237 -3.33 -14.58 5.76
CA GLN A 237 -2.91 -14.56 4.36
C GLN A 237 -2.32 -15.89 3.88
N THR A 238 -1.95 -16.79 4.79
CA THR A 238 -1.39 -18.11 4.43
C THR A 238 -2.41 -18.99 3.73
N GLU A 239 -3.71 -18.68 3.85
CA GLU A 239 -4.78 -19.33 3.09
C GLU A 239 -4.69 -19.09 1.56
N PHE A 240 -3.93 -18.09 1.10
CA PHE A 240 -3.96 -17.60 -0.28
C PHE A 240 -2.68 -17.87 -1.08
N ALA A 241 -1.69 -18.55 -0.49
CA ALA A 241 -0.49 -19.02 -1.18
C ALA A 241 0.10 -20.23 -0.46
N GLU A 242 0.73 -21.14 -1.20
CA GLU A 242 1.42 -22.31 -0.62
C GLU A 242 2.50 -21.90 0.40
N ASP A 243 3.24 -20.82 0.10
CA ASP A 243 4.24 -20.23 0.98
C ASP A 243 4.26 -18.71 0.76
N VAL A 244 3.58 -17.98 1.65
CA VAL A 244 3.53 -16.51 1.62
C VAL A 244 4.92 -15.88 1.79
N ALA A 245 5.80 -16.49 2.59
CA ALA A 245 7.14 -15.97 2.83
C ALA A 245 8.00 -16.06 1.57
N ALA A 246 7.91 -17.16 0.81
CA ALA A 246 8.61 -17.33 -0.46
C ALA A 246 8.23 -16.28 -1.52
N ILE A 247 7.03 -15.71 -1.42
CA ILE A 247 6.50 -14.69 -2.33
C ILE A 247 6.46 -13.30 -1.69
N SER A 248 7.15 -13.10 -0.56
CA SER A 248 7.27 -11.80 0.13
C SER A 248 5.94 -11.22 0.61
N LEU A 249 4.95 -12.07 0.91
CA LEU A 249 3.73 -11.70 1.61
C LEU A 249 3.88 -11.96 3.11
N ASN A 250 3.19 -11.15 3.91
CA ASN A 250 3.08 -11.40 5.34
C ASN A 250 2.10 -12.56 5.60
N ALA A 251 2.17 -13.18 6.78
CA ALA A 251 1.15 -14.14 7.22
C ALA A 251 -0.17 -13.45 7.60
N VAL A 252 -0.15 -12.16 7.96
CA VAL A 252 -1.34 -11.41 8.40
C VAL A 252 -1.66 -10.28 7.42
N GLY A 253 -2.92 -10.22 6.99
CA GLY A 253 -3.53 -9.12 6.23
C GLY A 253 -4.61 -8.42 7.04
N PHE A 254 -5.13 -7.29 6.56
CA PHE A 254 -6.22 -6.59 7.24
C PHE A 254 -7.40 -6.30 6.31
N ALA A 255 -8.61 -6.22 6.87
CA ALA A 255 -9.79 -5.78 6.14
C ALA A 255 -10.63 -4.87 7.04
N TYR A 256 -11.11 -3.75 6.48
CA TYR A 256 -12.16 -2.96 7.09
C TYR A 256 -13.51 -3.37 6.50
N ILE A 257 -14.41 -3.82 7.36
CA ILE A 257 -15.75 -4.27 6.99
C ILE A 257 -16.75 -3.29 7.59
N PRO A 258 -17.43 -2.46 6.78
CA PRO A 258 -18.44 -1.56 7.27
C PRO A 258 -19.57 -2.27 8.01
N THR A 259 -20.22 -1.57 8.95
CA THR A 259 -21.30 -2.14 9.79
C THR A 259 -22.39 -2.79 8.93
N VAL A 260 -22.84 -2.09 7.90
CA VAL A 260 -23.89 -2.57 6.98
C VAL A 260 -23.46 -3.82 6.18
N CYS A 261 -22.17 -3.95 5.87
CA CYS A 261 -21.63 -5.11 5.15
C CYS A 261 -21.55 -6.34 6.05
N ALA A 262 -21.18 -6.14 7.32
CA ALA A 262 -21.20 -7.20 8.33
C ALA A 262 -22.63 -7.72 8.61
N GLU A 263 -23.64 -6.85 8.46
CA GLU A 263 -25.07 -7.19 8.58
C GLU A 263 -25.66 -7.85 7.32
N GLY A 264 -24.87 -8.01 6.25
CA GLY A 264 -25.26 -8.74 5.04
C GLY A 264 -25.79 -7.87 3.89
N ALA A 265 -25.62 -6.55 3.95
CA ALA A 265 -25.87 -5.70 2.78
C ALA A 265 -24.92 -6.06 1.63
N THR A 266 -25.39 -5.87 0.39
CA THR A 266 -24.51 -5.94 -0.78
C THR A 266 -23.60 -4.71 -0.78
N CYS A 267 -22.30 -4.95 -0.78
CA CYS A 267 -21.26 -3.94 -0.67
C CYS A 267 -20.35 -3.93 -1.90
N ARG A 268 -19.56 -2.88 -2.04
CA ARG A 268 -18.45 -2.79 -3.01
C ARG A 268 -17.16 -3.23 -2.32
N LEU A 269 -16.10 -3.47 -3.09
CA LEU A 269 -14.80 -3.89 -2.56
C LEU A 269 -13.69 -3.01 -3.14
N HIS A 270 -12.89 -2.40 -2.27
CA HIS A 270 -11.69 -1.69 -2.63
C HIS A 270 -10.46 -2.37 -2.04
N VAL A 271 -9.43 -2.66 -2.85
CA VAL A 271 -8.15 -3.19 -2.34
C VAL A 271 -7.12 -2.07 -2.30
N ALA A 272 -6.61 -1.74 -1.12
CA ALA A 272 -5.63 -0.67 -0.91
C ALA A 272 -4.24 -1.24 -0.59
N PHE A 273 -3.31 -1.10 -1.54
CA PHE A 273 -1.94 -1.58 -1.41
C PHE A 273 -1.01 -0.52 -0.82
N HIS A 274 -0.41 -0.88 0.32
CA HIS A 274 0.62 -0.05 0.95
C HIS A 274 1.91 0.01 0.12
N GLY A 275 2.76 1.01 0.34
CA GLY A 275 4.05 1.16 -0.33
C GLY A 275 5.19 0.37 0.35
N CYS A 276 6.40 0.46 -0.21
CA CYS A 276 7.58 -0.10 0.42
C CYS A 276 7.74 0.44 1.85
N ARG A 277 8.12 -0.42 2.80
CA ARG A 277 8.27 -0.11 4.24
C ARG A 277 6.97 0.30 4.95
N GLN A 278 5.81 0.17 4.30
CA GLN A 278 4.51 0.47 4.90
C GLN A 278 3.70 -0.78 5.27
N HIS A 279 4.34 -1.94 5.36
CA HIS A 279 3.72 -3.14 5.92
C HIS A 279 3.56 -2.98 7.43
N HIS A 280 2.59 -3.67 8.01
CA HIS A 280 2.20 -3.48 9.40
C HIS A 280 3.33 -3.72 10.42
N ASP A 281 4.26 -4.65 10.18
CA ASP A 281 5.40 -4.85 11.09
C ASP A 281 6.33 -3.62 11.15
N ALA A 282 6.35 -2.77 10.11
CA ALA A 282 7.19 -1.59 10.05
C ALA A 282 6.51 -0.31 10.55
N ILE A 283 5.20 -0.16 10.33
CA ILE A 283 4.48 1.10 10.63
C ILE A 283 3.25 0.93 11.52
N GLY A 284 3.02 -0.27 12.07
CA GLY A 284 1.82 -0.58 12.84
C GLY A 284 0.57 -0.44 11.98
N ASP A 285 -0.38 0.38 12.45
CA ASP A 285 -1.68 0.60 11.82
C ASP A 285 -1.76 1.88 10.97
N ALA A 286 -0.64 2.60 10.81
CA ALA A 286 -0.63 3.93 10.19
C ALA A 286 -1.19 3.95 8.76
N PHE A 287 -1.06 2.87 7.98
CA PHE A 287 -1.67 2.80 6.65
C PHE A 287 -3.13 2.36 6.71
N TYR A 288 -3.43 1.17 7.24
CA TYR A 288 -4.79 0.61 7.17
C TYR A 288 -5.81 1.30 8.10
N ARG A 289 -5.37 2.08 9.12
CA ARG A 289 -6.24 2.99 9.88
C ARG A 289 -6.09 4.45 9.42
N GLY A 290 -4.86 4.89 9.16
CA GLY A 290 -4.53 6.31 8.99
C GLY A 290 -4.57 6.85 7.55
N ALA A 291 -4.65 6.00 6.52
CA ALA A 291 -4.65 6.45 5.12
C ALA A 291 -5.99 7.08 4.66
N GLY A 292 -7.02 7.10 5.51
CA GLY A 292 -8.26 7.83 5.29
C GLY A 292 -9.40 7.06 4.61
N TYR A 293 -9.18 5.82 4.15
CA TYR A 293 -10.20 5.04 3.44
C TYR A 293 -11.41 4.67 4.31
N ASN A 294 -11.21 4.28 5.58
CA ASN A 294 -12.24 3.63 6.40
C ASN A 294 -13.48 4.52 6.65
N ARG A 295 -13.30 5.84 6.81
CA ARG A 295 -14.42 6.78 7.01
C ARG A 295 -15.33 6.92 5.79
N TRP A 296 -14.75 6.84 4.59
CA TRP A 296 -15.48 6.83 3.34
C TRP A 296 -16.14 5.49 3.12
N ALA A 297 -15.42 4.41 3.42
CA ALA A 297 -15.91 3.05 3.32
C ALA A 297 -17.14 2.80 4.20
N GLU A 298 -17.12 3.28 5.44
CA GLU A 298 -18.25 3.16 6.37
C GLU A 298 -19.52 3.81 5.81
N ALA A 299 -19.40 5.04 5.32
CA ALA A 299 -20.53 5.81 4.79
C ALA A 299 -21.12 5.21 3.50
N ASN A 300 -20.35 4.39 2.78
CA ASN A 300 -20.64 4.05 1.38
C ASN A 300 -20.71 2.55 1.08
N ALA A 301 -20.78 1.71 2.13
CA ALA A 301 -20.85 0.25 1.98
C ALA A 301 -19.70 -0.29 1.11
N ILE A 302 -18.47 0.14 1.39
CA ILE A 302 -17.26 -0.32 0.69
C ILE A 302 -16.40 -1.10 1.67
N ILE A 303 -16.20 -2.39 1.41
CA ILE A 303 -15.21 -3.19 2.14
C ILE A 303 -13.83 -2.75 1.67
N VAL A 304 -12.88 -2.54 2.58
CA VAL A 304 -11.50 -2.21 2.21
C VAL A 304 -10.58 -3.35 2.61
N LEU A 305 -9.96 -3.99 1.62
CA LEU A 305 -8.95 -5.02 1.83
C LEU A 305 -7.57 -4.38 1.82
N TYR A 306 -6.74 -4.71 2.82
CA TYR A 306 -5.37 -4.24 2.99
C TYR A 306 -4.40 -5.42 3.05
N PRO A 307 -4.11 -6.07 1.92
CA PRO A 307 -3.09 -7.10 1.86
C PRO A 307 -1.73 -6.56 2.33
N GLN A 308 -0.92 -7.41 2.95
CA GLN A 308 0.35 -7.04 3.55
C GLN A 308 1.50 -7.82 2.92
N THR A 309 2.57 -7.11 2.61
CA THR A 309 3.86 -7.74 2.24
C THR A 309 4.75 -7.90 3.45
N ALA A 310 5.80 -8.71 3.31
CA ALA A 310 6.86 -8.84 4.30
C ALA A 310 8.23 -8.77 3.60
N PRO A 311 9.31 -8.41 4.32
CA PRO A 311 10.65 -8.49 3.76
C PRO A 311 10.97 -9.90 3.27
N LEU A 312 11.59 -10.03 2.09
CA LEU A 312 11.92 -11.34 1.54
C LEU A 312 13.24 -11.85 2.12
N GLU A 313 13.13 -12.85 3.00
CA GLU A 313 14.28 -13.57 3.55
C GLU A 313 14.66 -14.74 2.64
N ARG A 314 15.94 -14.84 2.29
CA ARG A 314 16.51 -16.00 1.62
C ARG A 314 17.69 -16.54 2.42
N SER A 315 17.76 -17.86 2.56
CA SER A 315 18.93 -18.53 3.13
C SER A 315 19.91 -18.92 2.03
N LEU A 316 21.15 -18.44 2.15
CA LEU A 316 22.25 -18.85 1.28
C LEU A 316 23.42 -19.33 2.14
N LEU A 317 23.81 -20.60 1.98
CA LEU A 317 24.87 -21.24 2.78
C LEU A 317 24.64 -21.14 4.30
N GLY A 318 23.37 -21.18 4.73
CA GLY A 318 22.98 -21.05 6.14
C GLY A 318 22.95 -19.62 6.67
N ILE A 319 23.17 -18.62 5.82
CA ILE A 319 23.09 -17.19 6.17
C ILE A 319 21.74 -16.65 5.68
N SER A 320 20.97 -16.11 6.61
CA SER A 320 19.76 -15.35 6.33
C SER A 320 20.12 -13.99 5.71
N LEU A 321 19.56 -13.72 4.53
CA LEU A 321 19.74 -12.47 3.81
C LEU A 321 18.38 -11.90 3.44
N MET A 322 18.15 -10.64 3.80
CA MET A 322 16.94 -9.92 3.40
C MET A 322 17.10 -9.38 1.97
N TRP A 323 16.96 -10.27 0.98
CA TRP A 323 17.22 -9.98 -0.43
C TRP A 323 16.31 -10.80 -1.35
N PRO A 324 15.87 -10.25 -2.50
CA PRO A 324 16.09 -8.87 -3.00
C PRO A 324 15.14 -7.80 -2.47
N ASN A 325 14.21 -8.14 -1.58
CA ASN A 325 13.17 -7.22 -1.12
C ASN A 325 13.27 -6.90 0.38
N PRO A 326 14.34 -6.23 0.86
CA PRO A 326 14.48 -5.86 2.28
C PRO A 326 13.49 -4.81 2.75
N ARG A 327 12.83 -4.12 1.82
CA ARG A 327 11.89 -3.04 2.11
C ARG A 327 10.44 -3.52 2.13
N ALA A 328 10.17 -4.82 1.97
CA ALA A 328 8.81 -5.35 1.86
C ALA A 328 7.97 -4.52 0.88
N CYS A 329 8.47 -4.38 -0.34
CA CYS A 329 7.69 -3.83 -1.43
C CYS A 329 6.80 -4.93 -2.03
N TRP A 330 5.73 -4.54 -2.71
CA TRP A 330 5.09 -5.42 -3.68
C TRP A 330 6.06 -5.78 -4.80
N ASP A 331 5.91 -6.96 -5.38
CA ASP A 331 6.68 -7.37 -6.54
C ASP A 331 6.14 -6.69 -7.78
N TRP A 332 6.89 -5.71 -8.27
CA TRP A 332 6.65 -5.06 -9.55
C TRP A 332 7.88 -5.11 -10.47
N TRP A 333 8.93 -5.84 -10.04
CA TRP A 333 10.19 -5.97 -10.77
C TRP A 333 10.70 -7.42 -10.88
N GLY A 334 9.86 -8.42 -10.63
CA GLY A 334 10.11 -9.81 -10.99
C GLY A 334 10.93 -10.61 -9.99
N PHE A 335 11.03 -10.18 -8.73
CA PHE A 335 11.82 -10.91 -7.75
C PHE A 335 11.18 -12.22 -7.26
N THR A 336 9.87 -12.38 -7.46
CA THR A 336 9.12 -13.62 -7.24
C THR A 336 8.99 -14.48 -8.51
N GLY A 337 9.38 -13.96 -9.67
CA GLY A 337 9.37 -14.68 -10.95
C GLY A 337 9.09 -13.76 -12.15
N PRO A 338 9.21 -14.28 -13.39
CA PRO A 338 8.97 -13.50 -14.60
C PRO A 338 7.49 -13.13 -14.80
N ASP A 339 6.58 -13.83 -14.16
CA ASP A 339 5.13 -13.62 -14.33
C ASP A 339 4.59 -12.46 -13.47
N VAL A 340 5.45 -11.61 -12.92
CA VAL A 340 5.13 -10.57 -11.92
C VAL A 340 3.95 -9.66 -12.28
N HIS A 341 3.73 -9.41 -13.57
CA HIS A 341 2.66 -8.56 -14.10
C HIS A 341 1.47 -9.34 -14.67
N LEU A 342 1.52 -10.68 -14.67
CA LEU A 342 0.52 -11.56 -15.30
C LEU A 342 -0.45 -12.12 -14.26
N LYS A 343 -1.57 -12.69 -14.72
CA LYS A 343 -2.50 -13.46 -13.85
C LYS A 343 -1.79 -14.60 -13.10
N SER A 344 -0.71 -15.14 -13.64
CA SER A 344 0.12 -16.17 -13.02
C SER A 344 1.23 -15.61 -12.10
N GLY A 345 1.28 -14.29 -11.89
CA GLY A 345 2.17 -13.69 -10.90
C GLY A 345 1.83 -14.17 -9.50
N ALA A 346 2.84 -14.51 -8.70
CA ALA A 346 2.61 -15.16 -7.41
C ALA A 346 1.83 -14.28 -6.43
N GLN A 347 2.19 -12.99 -6.32
CA GLN A 347 1.45 -12.03 -5.50
C GLN A 347 0.09 -11.68 -6.12
N ILE A 348 0.00 -11.53 -7.44
CA ILE A 348 -1.26 -11.24 -8.14
C ILE A 348 -2.29 -12.36 -7.91
N ARG A 349 -1.89 -13.63 -8.02
CA ARG A 349 -2.77 -14.78 -7.70
C ARG A 349 -3.26 -14.74 -6.26
N ALA A 350 -2.38 -14.49 -5.30
CA ALA A 350 -2.75 -14.45 -3.88
C ALA A 350 -3.76 -13.32 -3.62
N VAL A 351 -3.52 -12.13 -4.16
CA VAL A 351 -4.44 -11.00 -4.07
C VAL A 351 -5.77 -11.31 -4.75
N LYS A 352 -5.76 -11.90 -5.96
CA LYS A 352 -6.99 -12.29 -6.65
C LYS A 352 -7.79 -13.32 -5.84
N ALA A 353 -7.13 -14.29 -5.21
CA ALA A 353 -7.79 -15.26 -4.35
C ALA A 353 -8.40 -14.61 -3.08
N MET A 354 -7.76 -13.57 -2.52
CA MET A 354 -8.36 -12.78 -1.43
C MET A 354 -9.59 -12.01 -1.90
N ILE A 355 -9.53 -11.38 -3.08
CA ILE A 355 -10.67 -10.69 -3.70
C ILE A 355 -11.84 -11.67 -3.91
N ASP A 356 -11.56 -12.83 -4.50
CA ASP A 356 -12.54 -13.89 -4.78
C ASP A 356 -13.18 -14.44 -3.51
N ARG A 357 -12.36 -14.65 -2.47
CA ARG A 357 -12.86 -15.03 -1.14
C ARG A 357 -13.85 -14.01 -0.61
N VAL A 358 -13.48 -12.73 -0.55
CA VAL A 358 -14.36 -11.68 -0.02
C VAL A 358 -15.63 -11.55 -0.87
N ALA A 359 -15.50 -11.64 -2.19
CA ALA A 359 -16.62 -11.52 -3.11
C ALA A 359 -17.54 -12.76 -3.19
N GLY A 360 -17.15 -13.87 -2.55
CA GLY A 360 -17.92 -15.10 -2.59
C GLY A 360 -17.97 -15.76 -3.97
N VAL A 361 -16.99 -15.48 -4.83
CA VAL A 361 -16.83 -16.08 -6.15
C VAL A 361 -15.76 -17.18 -6.02
N ASP A 362 -16.13 -18.43 -6.27
CA ASP A 362 -15.19 -19.57 -6.32
C ASP A 362 -15.02 -20.08 -7.75
#